data_AF-A0A2M9P3R0-F1
#
_entry.id   AF-A0A2M9P3R0-F1
#
_cell.length_a   1.000
_cell.length_b   1.000
_cell.length_c   1.000
_cell.angle_alpha   90.00
_cell.angle_beta   90.00
_cell.angle_gamma   90.00
#
_symmetry.space_group_name_H-M   'P 1'
#
loop_
_entity.id
_entity.type
_entity.pdbx_description
1 polymer ?
#
loop_
_entity_poly.entity_id
_entity_poly.type
_entity_poly.pdbx_seq_one_letter_code
_entity_poly.pdbx_strand_id
1 'polypeptide(L)'
;PLTLKAKEGLALINGTQAMTGMGLVNYIEAEQLAHQTEAIASLTLEGLRGIEDAFDPDVHLARGYRQQTEVAERIRRMIHGSQLITKQGELRVQDAYSLRCIPQVHGASWQTLDYVKEKLEIEMNAATDNPLIFDDGEKVISGGNFHGQPIAFAMDFMKIAIAELANISERRIERLVNPQLNDLPPFLSPSPGLQSGAMIMQYCAASLVSENKTLAHPASVDSIPSSANQEDHVSMGTIGSRHAHQIIQNVRRVLAIELICALQAVEYRGTEKMAPFTKDFYTEARKIIPSITQDRVFAKDIEAAASWLLEIDWNSFIHGSLPTT
;
A
#
# COMPACT_ATOMS: atom_id res chain seq x y z
N PRO A 1 -30.09 15.82 26.63
CA PRO A 1 -30.25 14.39 26.30
C PRO A 1 -31.44 14.18 25.35
N LEU A 2 -31.33 13.28 24.38
CA LEU A 2 -32.46 12.88 23.52
C LEU A 2 -33.23 11.71 24.17
N THR A 3 -34.53 11.64 23.93
CA THR A 3 -35.40 10.53 24.36
C THR A 3 -35.85 9.77 23.12
N LEU A 4 -35.41 8.51 22.99
CA LEU A 4 -35.69 7.69 21.81
C LEU A 4 -37.16 7.27 21.75
N LYS A 5 -37.71 7.27 20.53
CA LYS A 5 -39.03 6.76 20.20
C LYS A 5 -38.94 5.35 19.60
N ALA A 6 -40.09 4.82 19.19
CA ALA A 6 -40.18 3.51 18.54
C ALA A 6 -39.24 3.43 17.33
N LYS A 7 -38.60 2.27 17.15
CA LYS A 7 -37.58 1.95 16.11
C LYS A 7 -36.25 2.70 16.23
N GLU A 8 -36.21 3.92 16.76
CA GLU A 8 -34.99 4.75 16.78
C GLU A 8 -33.78 4.05 17.43
N GLY A 9 -33.99 3.31 18.53
CA GLY A 9 -32.92 2.56 19.17
C GLY A 9 -32.30 1.48 18.28
N LEU A 10 -33.13 0.72 17.55
CA LEU A 10 -32.65 -0.32 16.64
C LEU A 10 -32.03 0.29 15.38
N ALA A 11 -32.64 1.34 14.82
CA ALA A 11 -32.13 2.04 13.65
C ALA A 11 -30.73 2.65 13.86
N LEU A 12 -30.39 3.01 15.10
CA LEU A 12 -29.07 3.56 15.44
C LEU A 12 -27.96 2.51 15.48
N ILE A 13 -28.27 1.26 15.82
CA ILE A 13 -27.26 0.21 16.07
C ILE A 13 -27.25 -0.90 15.02
N ASN A 14 -28.34 -1.04 14.27
CA ASN A 14 -28.50 -2.11 13.30
C ASN A 14 -28.00 -1.64 11.93
N GLY A 15 -26.89 -2.22 11.47
CA GLY A 15 -26.29 -1.90 10.19
C GLY A 15 -24.80 -2.22 10.14
N THR A 16 -24.16 -1.81 9.05
CA THR A 16 -22.76 -2.14 8.75
C THR A 16 -21.82 -0.95 8.95
N GLN A 17 -22.30 0.14 9.56
CA GLN A 17 -21.59 1.43 9.60
C GLN A 17 -20.20 1.33 10.24
N ALA A 18 -20.01 0.47 11.24
CA ALA A 18 -18.72 0.30 11.91
C ALA A 18 -17.64 -0.32 10.98
N MET A 19 -17.98 -1.41 10.29
CA MET A 19 -17.04 -2.06 9.36
C MET A 19 -16.80 -1.22 8.11
N THR A 20 -17.84 -0.53 7.61
CA THR A 20 -17.78 0.34 6.44
C THR A 20 -16.99 1.61 6.74
N GLY A 21 -17.23 2.27 7.88
CA GLY A 21 -16.50 3.47 8.28
C GLY A 21 -15.00 3.21 8.47
N MET A 22 -14.65 2.11 9.14
CA MET A 22 -13.25 1.69 9.24
C MET A 22 -12.67 1.33 7.86
N GLY A 23 -13.45 0.64 7.02
CA GLY A 23 -13.06 0.26 5.66
C GLY A 23 -12.78 1.46 4.76
N LEU A 24 -13.55 2.55 4.88
CA LEU A 24 -13.34 3.80 4.15
C LEU A 24 -12.02 4.47 4.55
N VAL A 25 -11.74 4.61 5.85
CA VAL A 25 -10.46 5.17 6.32
C VAL A 25 -9.29 4.34 5.82
N ASN A 26 -9.39 3.01 5.95
CA ASN A 26 -8.39 2.08 5.44
C ASN A 26 -8.20 2.21 3.92
N TYR A 27 -9.28 2.33 3.14
CA TYR A 27 -9.19 2.48 1.69
C TYR A 27 -8.45 3.75 1.30
N ILE A 28 -8.75 4.89 1.94
CA ILE A 28 -8.08 6.17 1.66
C ILE A 28 -6.58 6.06 1.93
N GLU A 29 -6.20 5.49 3.07
CA GLU A 29 -4.79 5.27 3.40
C GLU A 29 -4.12 4.28 2.42
N ALA A 30 -4.82 3.21 2.03
CA ALA A 30 -4.31 2.19 1.12
C ALA A 30 -4.10 2.73 -0.32
N GLU A 31 -5.03 3.54 -0.82
CA GLU A 31 -4.95 4.20 -2.13
C GLU A 31 -3.74 5.15 -2.19
N GLN A 32 -3.53 5.93 -1.13
CA GLN A 32 -2.36 6.80 -1.01
C GLN A 32 -1.06 5.98 -1.00
N LEU A 33 -0.97 4.92 -0.19
CA LEU A 33 0.19 4.02 -0.15
C LEU A 33 0.46 3.35 -1.50
N ALA A 34 -0.58 2.97 -2.25
CA ALA A 34 -0.46 2.34 -3.56
C ALA A 34 0.19 3.26 -4.59
N HIS A 35 -0.03 4.57 -4.52
CA HIS A 35 0.73 5.52 -5.33
C HIS A 35 2.14 5.78 -4.79
N GLN A 36 2.28 5.95 -3.48
CA GLN A 36 3.59 6.23 -2.85
C GLN A 36 4.60 5.10 -3.08
N THR A 37 4.15 3.85 -3.03
CA THR A 37 5.03 2.70 -3.30
C THR A 37 5.62 2.72 -4.71
N GLU A 38 4.92 3.29 -5.70
CA GLU A 38 5.44 3.41 -7.07
C GLU A 38 6.56 4.46 -7.16
N ALA A 39 6.43 5.58 -6.44
CA ALA A 39 7.49 6.58 -6.35
C ALA A 39 8.71 6.08 -5.58
N ILE A 40 8.49 5.36 -4.47
CA ILE A 40 9.56 4.71 -3.70
C ILE A 40 10.25 3.65 -4.57
N ALA A 41 9.49 2.83 -5.29
CA ALA A 41 10.07 1.84 -6.20
C ALA A 41 10.84 2.50 -7.36
N SER A 42 10.43 3.69 -7.81
CA SER A 42 11.17 4.49 -8.81
C SER A 42 12.53 4.97 -8.28
N LEU A 43 12.60 5.44 -7.03
CA LEU A 43 13.89 5.70 -6.37
C LEU A 43 14.75 4.43 -6.28
N THR A 44 14.15 3.29 -5.94
CA THR A 44 14.86 2.00 -5.88
C THR A 44 15.36 1.56 -7.26
N LEU A 45 14.60 1.78 -8.33
CA LEU A 45 15.04 1.56 -9.71
C LEU A 45 16.28 2.40 -10.01
N GLU A 46 16.29 3.69 -9.68
CA GLU A 46 17.47 4.53 -9.88
C GLU A 46 18.68 4.09 -9.04
N GLY A 47 18.47 3.79 -7.75
CA GLY A 47 19.54 3.35 -6.85
C GLY A 47 20.20 2.03 -7.30
N LEU A 48 19.40 1.13 -7.88
CA LEU A 48 19.86 -0.16 -8.42
C LEU A 48 20.17 -0.13 -9.92
N ARG A 49 20.07 1.05 -10.57
CA ARG A 49 20.22 1.22 -12.02
C ARG A 49 19.38 0.20 -12.79
N GLY A 50 18.07 0.27 -12.58
CA GLY A 50 17.06 -0.63 -13.12
C GLY A 50 16.92 -0.52 -14.64
N ILE A 51 16.24 -1.50 -15.22
CA ILE A 51 16.01 -1.59 -16.67
C ILE A 51 14.61 -1.07 -17.02
N GLU A 52 14.54 -0.02 -17.84
CA GLU A 52 13.26 0.60 -18.22
C GLU A 52 12.42 -0.23 -19.20
N ASP A 53 13.03 -1.11 -20.00
CA ASP A 53 12.35 -1.93 -21.01
C ASP A 53 11.21 -2.79 -20.41
N ALA A 54 11.29 -3.11 -19.12
CA ALA A 54 10.25 -3.83 -18.38
C ALA A 54 8.92 -3.08 -18.27
N PHE A 55 8.94 -1.76 -18.48
CA PHE A 55 7.80 -0.84 -18.35
C PHE A 55 7.25 -0.39 -19.72
N ASP A 56 7.73 -0.99 -20.81
CA ASP A 56 7.32 -0.63 -22.17
C ASP A 56 5.81 -0.86 -22.39
N PRO A 57 5.08 0.09 -23.01
CA PRO A 57 3.64 -0.03 -23.26
C PRO A 57 3.23 -1.32 -23.94
N ASP A 58 3.99 -1.79 -24.93
CA ASP A 58 3.62 -2.95 -25.73
C ASP A 58 3.59 -4.22 -24.87
N VAL A 59 4.49 -4.32 -23.89
CA VAL A 59 4.53 -5.44 -22.93
C VAL A 59 3.25 -5.49 -22.10
N HIS A 60 2.71 -4.35 -21.69
CA HIS A 60 1.54 -4.29 -20.82
C HIS A 60 0.22 -4.36 -21.60
N LEU A 61 0.16 -3.73 -22.77
CA LEU A 61 -0.94 -3.83 -23.71
C LEU A 61 -1.14 -5.27 -24.18
N ALA A 62 -0.05 -6.01 -24.44
CA ALA A 62 -0.11 -7.42 -24.82
C ALA A 62 -0.76 -8.31 -23.74
N ARG A 63 -0.73 -7.90 -22.46
CA ARG A 63 -1.38 -8.63 -21.36
C ARG A 63 -2.83 -8.20 -21.12
N GLY A 64 -3.17 -6.93 -21.36
CA GLY A 64 -4.55 -6.43 -21.38
C GLY A 64 -5.15 -5.98 -20.03
N TYR A 65 -4.38 -5.95 -18.93
CA TYR A 65 -4.87 -5.40 -17.66
C TYR A 65 -4.66 -3.88 -17.62
N ARG A 66 -5.75 -3.13 -17.45
CA ARG A 66 -5.73 -1.65 -17.39
C ARG A 66 -4.78 -1.14 -16.31
N GLN A 67 -4.96 -1.60 -15.08
CA GLN A 67 -4.21 -1.13 -13.91
C GLN A 67 -2.72 -1.46 -14.02
N GLN A 68 -2.36 -2.60 -14.61
CA GLN A 68 -0.96 -2.91 -14.91
C GLN A 68 -0.37 -1.90 -15.90
N THR A 69 -1.11 -1.56 -16.95
CA THR A 69 -0.67 -0.58 -17.96
C THR A 69 -0.50 0.80 -17.34
N GLU A 70 -1.42 1.22 -16.48
CA GLU A 70 -1.36 2.50 -15.78
C GLU A 70 -0.19 2.58 -14.79
N VAL A 71 0.11 1.50 -14.06
CA VAL A 71 1.31 1.45 -13.20
C VAL A 71 2.58 1.63 -14.04
N ALA A 72 2.69 0.89 -15.15
CA ALA A 72 3.86 0.99 -16.02
C ALA A 72 4.03 2.40 -16.59
N GLU A 73 2.94 3.04 -17.01
CA GLU A 73 2.95 4.43 -17.46
C GLU A 73 3.45 5.38 -16.37
N ARG A 74 2.90 5.27 -15.14
CA ARG A 74 3.31 6.11 -14.01
C ARG A 74 4.79 5.93 -13.68
N ILE A 75 5.28 4.69 -13.61
CA ILE A 75 6.70 4.43 -13.36
C ILE A 75 7.56 5.05 -14.46
N ARG A 76 7.24 4.86 -15.75
CA ARG A 76 7.98 5.49 -16.86
C ARG A 76 8.05 7.01 -16.73
N ARG A 77 6.94 7.65 -16.34
CA ARG A 77 6.90 9.11 -16.11
C ARG A 77 7.75 9.52 -14.92
N MET A 78 7.73 8.75 -13.83
CA MET A 78 8.53 9.03 -12.62
C MET A 78 10.03 8.92 -12.87
N ILE A 79 10.47 7.99 -13.71
CA ILE A 79 11.90 7.77 -14.02
C ILE A 79 12.37 8.52 -15.29
N HIS A 80 11.48 9.25 -15.95
CA HIS A 80 11.80 9.95 -17.20
C HIS A 80 12.91 10.99 -17.01
N GLY A 81 13.92 10.95 -17.88
CA GLY A 81 15.07 11.87 -17.81
C GLY A 81 16.15 11.47 -16.81
N SER A 82 16.01 10.32 -16.12
CA SER A 82 17.07 9.76 -15.30
C SER A 82 18.29 9.37 -16.13
N GLN A 83 19.48 9.65 -15.61
CA GLN A 83 20.75 9.11 -16.10
C GLN A 83 21.22 7.89 -15.29
N LEU A 84 20.42 7.44 -14.33
CA LEU A 84 20.70 6.26 -13.50
C LEU A 84 20.01 5.00 -14.02
N ILE A 85 18.92 5.16 -14.75
CA ILE A 85 18.19 4.07 -15.41
C ILE A 85 18.99 3.56 -16.61
N THR A 86 18.90 2.25 -16.83
CA THR A 86 19.62 1.53 -17.88
C THR A 86 18.67 0.84 -18.84
N LYS A 87 19.22 0.34 -19.93
CA LYS A 87 18.49 -0.48 -20.90
C LYS A 87 18.86 -1.96 -20.82
N GLN A 88 18.01 -2.78 -21.40
CA GLN A 88 18.23 -4.21 -21.53
C GLN A 88 19.59 -4.49 -22.18
N GLY A 89 20.45 -5.24 -21.49
CA GLY A 89 21.78 -5.62 -21.98
C GLY A 89 22.88 -4.57 -21.76
N GLU A 90 22.56 -3.39 -21.21
CA GLU A 90 23.57 -2.36 -20.89
C GLU A 90 24.44 -2.77 -19.69
N LEU A 91 23.81 -3.01 -18.53
CA LEU A 91 24.50 -3.55 -17.34
C LEU A 91 24.20 -5.03 -17.12
N ARG A 92 22.99 -5.47 -17.46
CA ARG A 92 22.51 -6.85 -17.29
C ARG A 92 21.36 -7.12 -18.26
N VAL A 93 21.11 -8.40 -18.51
CA VAL A 93 20.07 -8.81 -19.48
C VAL A 93 18.66 -8.55 -18.94
N GLN A 94 18.41 -8.83 -17.67
CA GLN A 94 17.11 -8.59 -17.04
C GLN A 94 17.26 -8.25 -15.57
N ASP A 95 16.28 -7.52 -15.05
CA ASP A 95 16.12 -7.33 -13.62
C ASP A 95 15.42 -8.50 -12.93
N ALA A 96 15.69 -8.65 -11.63
CA ALA A 96 14.92 -9.55 -10.78
C ALA A 96 13.46 -9.09 -10.66
N TYR A 97 12.58 -10.01 -10.31
CA TYR A 97 11.13 -9.78 -10.32
C TYR A 97 10.68 -8.65 -9.41
N SER A 98 11.34 -8.40 -8.28
CA SER A 98 10.97 -7.30 -7.39
C SER A 98 11.08 -5.90 -8.02
N LEU A 99 11.87 -5.76 -9.10
CA LEU A 99 11.91 -4.56 -9.94
C LEU A 99 11.09 -4.73 -11.22
N ARG A 100 11.29 -5.84 -11.94
CA ARG A 100 10.71 -6.04 -13.26
C ARG A 100 9.20 -6.31 -13.24
N CYS A 101 8.68 -6.84 -12.14
CA CYS A 101 7.27 -7.19 -11.99
C CYS A 101 6.44 -6.13 -11.24
N ILE A 102 6.97 -4.91 -11.04
CA ILE A 102 6.25 -3.82 -10.39
C ILE A 102 4.88 -3.59 -11.05
N PRO A 103 4.74 -3.45 -12.38
CA PRO A 103 3.44 -3.22 -13.01
C PRO A 103 2.44 -4.34 -12.73
N GLN A 104 2.90 -5.59 -12.77
CA GLN A 104 2.09 -6.77 -12.61
C GLN A 104 1.57 -6.91 -11.17
N VAL A 105 2.44 -6.69 -10.18
CA VAL A 105 2.10 -6.83 -8.76
C VAL A 105 1.29 -5.63 -8.27
N HIS A 106 1.77 -4.41 -8.49
CA HIS A 106 1.05 -3.21 -8.06
C HIS A 106 -0.26 -3.06 -8.83
N GLY A 107 -0.30 -3.43 -10.12
CA GLY A 107 -1.52 -3.40 -10.93
C GLY A 107 -2.58 -4.41 -10.46
N ALA A 108 -2.18 -5.54 -9.88
CA ALA A 108 -3.11 -6.48 -9.24
C ALA A 108 -3.67 -5.91 -7.93
N SER A 109 -2.86 -5.22 -7.13
CA SER A 109 -3.32 -4.50 -5.95
C SER A 109 -4.32 -3.40 -6.31
N TRP A 110 -4.05 -2.62 -7.37
CA TRP A 110 -4.98 -1.60 -7.88
C TRP A 110 -6.32 -2.18 -8.36
N GLN A 111 -6.32 -3.32 -9.06
CA GLN A 111 -7.57 -4.00 -9.42
C GLN A 111 -8.42 -4.36 -8.20
N THR A 112 -7.75 -4.76 -7.12
CA THR A 112 -8.44 -5.11 -5.88
C THR A 112 -8.97 -3.86 -5.19
N LEU A 113 -8.19 -2.78 -5.14
CA LEU A 113 -8.63 -1.50 -4.61
C LEU A 113 -9.85 -0.95 -5.38
N ASP A 114 -9.87 -1.04 -6.71
CA ASP A 114 -11.04 -0.65 -7.52
C ASP A 114 -12.31 -1.40 -7.09
N TYR A 115 -12.22 -2.72 -6.89
CA TYR A 115 -13.34 -3.53 -6.38
C TYR A 115 -13.78 -3.07 -4.98
N VAL A 116 -12.82 -2.81 -4.10
CA VAL A 116 -13.12 -2.41 -2.71
C VAL A 116 -13.77 -1.03 -2.67
N LYS A 117 -13.29 -0.09 -3.49
CA LYS A 117 -13.89 1.24 -3.66
C LYS A 117 -15.36 1.13 -4.04
N GLU A 118 -15.65 0.34 -5.07
CA GLU A 118 -17.01 0.12 -5.55
C GLU A 118 -17.93 -0.38 -4.42
N LYS A 119 -17.47 -1.37 -3.63
CA LYS A 119 -18.29 -1.91 -2.53
C LYS A 119 -18.49 -0.93 -1.39
N LEU A 120 -17.46 -0.17 -1.02
CA LEU A 120 -17.58 0.84 0.01
C LEU A 120 -18.50 2.00 -0.42
N GLU A 121 -18.41 2.44 -1.69
CA GLU A 121 -19.27 3.50 -2.22
C GLU A 121 -20.75 3.09 -2.25
N ILE A 122 -21.05 1.83 -2.56
CA ILE A 122 -22.41 1.30 -2.49
C ILE A 122 -22.87 1.26 -1.03
N GLU A 123 -22.10 0.65 -0.14
CA GLU A 123 -22.52 0.38 1.23
C GLU A 123 -22.69 1.66 2.06
N MET A 124 -21.83 2.65 1.87
CA MET A 124 -21.91 3.92 2.61
C MET A 124 -23.19 4.72 2.27
N ASN A 125 -23.84 4.42 1.14
CA ASN A 125 -25.09 5.04 0.70
C ASN A 125 -26.31 4.12 0.89
N ALA A 126 -26.15 2.95 1.50
CA ALA A 126 -27.20 1.95 1.62
C ALA A 126 -28.07 2.13 2.88
N ALA A 127 -29.34 1.74 2.78
CA ALA A 127 -30.21 1.53 3.94
C ALA A 127 -29.94 0.15 4.54
N THR A 128 -29.05 0.11 5.53
CA THR A 128 -28.56 -1.15 6.15
C THR A 128 -29.27 -1.52 7.44
N ASP A 129 -30.18 -0.69 7.95
CA ASP A 129 -30.94 -1.01 9.15
C ASP A 129 -32.12 -1.95 8.86
N ASN A 130 -32.81 -2.40 9.92
CA ASN A 130 -33.96 -3.28 9.79
C ASN A 130 -34.92 -3.12 10.98
N PRO A 131 -36.27 -3.19 10.77
CA PRO A 131 -36.96 -3.33 9.48
C PRO A 131 -36.90 -2.06 8.64
N LEU A 132 -37.01 -2.22 7.31
CA LEU A 132 -37.15 -1.08 6.40
C LEU A 132 -38.60 -0.65 6.29
N ILE A 133 -38.79 0.66 6.17
CA ILE A 133 -40.10 1.31 6.05
C ILE A 133 -40.19 1.92 4.66
N PHE A 134 -41.27 1.60 3.96
CA PHE A 134 -41.58 2.10 2.62
C PHE A 134 -42.97 2.75 2.62
N ASP A 135 -43.25 3.53 1.58
CA ASP A 135 -44.57 4.12 1.33
C ASP A 135 -45.11 4.86 2.56
N ASP A 136 -44.27 5.73 3.16
CA ASP A 136 -44.58 6.53 4.35
C ASP A 136 -45.12 5.74 5.57
N GLY A 137 -44.75 4.47 5.69
CA GLY A 137 -45.18 3.61 6.81
C GLY A 137 -46.26 2.59 6.45
N GLU A 138 -46.81 2.64 5.24
CA GLU A 138 -47.79 1.65 4.78
C GLU A 138 -47.18 0.26 4.63
N LYS A 139 -45.86 0.18 4.40
CA LYS A 139 -45.15 -1.09 4.21
C LYS A 139 -43.91 -1.17 5.09
N VAL A 140 -43.91 -2.14 6.00
CA VAL A 140 -42.77 -2.43 6.89
C VAL A 140 -42.28 -3.85 6.61
N ILE A 141 -41.03 -3.98 6.17
CA ILE A 141 -40.43 -5.26 5.77
C ILE A 141 -39.24 -5.57 6.64
N SER A 142 -39.24 -6.76 7.26
CA SER A 142 -38.04 -7.32 7.87
C SER A 142 -37.23 -8.09 6.80
N GLY A 143 -36.02 -7.62 6.52
CA GLY A 143 -35.03 -8.23 5.64
C GLY A 143 -33.69 -8.43 6.36
N GLY A 144 -32.60 -8.43 5.59
CA GLY A 144 -31.25 -8.76 6.06
C GLY A 144 -30.17 -7.76 5.64
N ASN A 145 -30.52 -6.52 5.32
CA ASN A 145 -29.57 -5.52 4.80
C ASN A 145 -28.45 -5.14 5.81
N PHE A 146 -28.60 -5.51 7.08
CA PHE A 146 -27.54 -5.35 8.10
C PHE A 146 -26.40 -6.37 7.97
N HIS A 147 -26.57 -7.41 7.14
CA HIS A 147 -25.57 -8.46 7.00
C HIS A 147 -24.41 -8.02 6.07
N GLY A 148 -23.31 -7.56 6.66
CA GLY A 148 -22.18 -6.97 5.92
C GLY A 148 -21.24 -7.94 5.18
N GLN A 149 -21.76 -9.02 4.57
CA GLN A 149 -20.93 -9.97 3.81
C GLN A 149 -20.16 -9.30 2.65
N PRO A 150 -20.77 -8.38 1.85
CA PRO A 150 -20.05 -7.71 0.77
C PRO A 150 -18.82 -6.95 1.25
N ILE A 151 -18.95 -6.24 2.39
CA ILE A 151 -17.83 -5.51 3.01
C ILE A 151 -16.81 -6.48 3.60
N ALA A 152 -17.23 -7.58 4.22
CA ALA A 152 -16.31 -8.57 4.75
C ALA A 152 -15.38 -9.14 3.65
N PHE A 153 -15.93 -9.49 2.47
CA PHE A 153 -15.12 -9.89 1.32
C PHE A 153 -14.22 -8.78 0.81
N ALA A 154 -14.74 -7.55 0.70
CA ALA A 154 -13.93 -6.40 0.27
C ALA A 154 -12.73 -6.17 1.20
N MET A 155 -12.92 -6.23 2.52
CA MET A 155 -11.82 -6.08 3.47
C MET A 155 -10.82 -7.23 3.38
N ASP A 156 -11.28 -8.47 3.21
CA ASP A 156 -10.39 -9.62 3.01
C ASP A 156 -9.55 -9.51 1.74
N PHE A 157 -10.11 -9.01 0.64
CA PHE A 157 -9.36 -8.74 -0.58
C PHE A 157 -8.38 -7.59 -0.40
N MET A 158 -8.77 -6.49 0.26
CA MET A 158 -7.88 -5.37 0.56
C MET A 158 -6.66 -5.81 1.35
N LYS A 159 -6.85 -6.64 2.39
CA LYS A 159 -5.76 -7.21 3.20
C LYS A 159 -4.71 -7.91 2.34
N ILE A 160 -5.15 -8.77 1.44
CA ILE A 160 -4.26 -9.53 0.54
C ILE A 160 -3.52 -8.57 -0.40
N ALA A 161 -4.25 -7.67 -1.06
CA ALA A 161 -3.68 -6.74 -2.03
C ALA A 161 -2.61 -5.81 -1.44
N ILE A 162 -2.85 -5.30 -0.22
CA ILE A 162 -1.95 -4.35 0.44
C ILE A 162 -0.78 -5.07 1.11
N ALA A 163 -0.97 -6.29 1.61
CA ALA A 163 0.13 -7.13 2.09
C ALA A 163 1.17 -7.41 0.99
N GLU A 164 0.73 -7.62 -0.26
CA GLU A 164 1.64 -7.88 -1.38
C GLU A 164 2.50 -6.67 -1.77
N LEU A 165 2.01 -5.43 -1.57
CA LEU A 165 2.84 -4.23 -1.77
C LEU A 165 4.04 -4.21 -0.83
N ALA A 166 3.85 -4.57 0.45
CA ALA A 166 4.97 -4.71 1.39
C ALA A 166 5.86 -5.91 1.07
N ASN A 167 5.29 -7.02 0.62
CA ASN A 167 6.06 -8.22 0.26
C ASN A 167 7.06 -7.91 -0.86
N ILE A 168 6.61 -7.31 -1.97
CA ILE A 168 7.51 -6.93 -3.06
C ILE A 168 8.48 -5.81 -2.67
N SER A 169 8.05 -4.86 -1.83
CA SER A 169 8.90 -3.79 -1.28
C SER A 169 10.05 -4.34 -0.43
N GLU A 170 9.77 -5.31 0.45
CA GLU A 170 10.80 -5.93 1.27
C GLU A 170 11.81 -6.71 0.42
N ARG A 171 11.38 -7.34 -0.67
CA ARG A 171 12.30 -7.92 -1.65
C ARG A 171 13.15 -6.87 -2.38
N ARG A 172 12.68 -5.63 -2.53
CA ARG A 172 13.49 -4.51 -3.03
C ARG A 172 14.47 -4.00 -1.96
N ILE A 173 14.07 -3.94 -0.69
CA ILE A 173 14.96 -3.65 0.45
C ILE A 173 16.13 -4.64 0.46
N GLU A 174 15.87 -5.95 0.40
CA GLU A 174 16.92 -6.97 0.33
C GLU A 174 17.89 -6.72 -0.83
N ARG A 175 17.37 -6.37 -2.02
CA ARG A 175 18.22 -6.03 -3.17
C ARG A 175 19.02 -4.75 -3.00
N LEU A 176 18.62 -3.81 -2.15
CA LEU A 176 19.38 -2.59 -1.85
C LEU A 176 20.50 -2.85 -0.83
N VAL A 177 20.24 -3.70 0.17
CA VAL A 177 21.18 -3.91 1.28
C VAL A 177 22.17 -5.05 1.03
N ASN A 178 21.86 -6.00 0.15
CA ASN A 178 22.72 -7.16 -0.10
C ASN A 178 23.73 -6.91 -1.24
N PRO A 179 25.04 -6.83 -0.96
CA PRO A 179 26.09 -6.56 -1.95
C PRO A 179 26.32 -7.71 -2.93
N GLN A 180 25.70 -8.88 -2.75
CA GLN A 180 25.69 -9.94 -3.76
C GLN A 180 24.66 -9.69 -4.87
N LEU A 181 23.72 -8.78 -4.64
CA LEU A 181 22.60 -8.47 -5.55
C LEU A 181 22.74 -7.10 -6.22
N ASN A 182 23.74 -6.31 -5.83
CA ASN A 182 24.03 -4.96 -6.31
C ASN A 182 25.52 -4.61 -6.12
N ASP A 183 25.93 -3.42 -6.56
CA ASP A 183 27.30 -2.88 -6.41
C ASP A 183 27.39 -1.68 -5.42
N LEU A 184 26.49 -1.61 -4.45
CA LEU A 184 26.47 -0.65 -3.34
C LEU A 184 27.24 -1.20 -2.13
N PRO A 185 27.62 -0.34 -1.16
CA PRO A 185 28.20 -0.81 0.10
C PRO A 185 27.28 -1.80 0.81
N PRO A 186 27.82 -2.87 1.43
CA PRO A 186 27.03 -3.81 2.21
C PRO A 186 26.15 -3.10 3.24
N PHE A 187 24.86 -3.41 3.24
CA PHE A 187 23.85 -2.80 4.10
C PHE A 187 23.77 -1.27 4.01
N LEU A 188 24.24 -0.67 2.91
CA LEU A 188 24.32 0.78 2.74
C LEU A 188 25.10 1.45 3.89
N SER A 189 26.05 0.72 4.48
CA SER A 189 26.82 1.19 5.62
C SER A 189 27.92 2.16 5.16
N PRO A 190 28.10 3.30 5.87
CA PRO A 190 29.20 4.23 5.59
C PRO A 190 30.57 3.66 5.98
N SER A 191 30.63 2.64 6.84
CA SER A 191 31.86 1.95 7.25
C SER A 191 31.60 0.47 7.58
N PRO A 192 31.49 -0.39 6.55
CA PRO A 192 31.16 -1.81 6.74
C PRO A 192 32.12 -2.54 7.68
N GLY A 193 31.57 -3.38 8.57
CA GLY A 193 32.34 -4.13 9.57
C GLY A 193 32.51 -3.41 10.91
N LEU A 194 32.50 -2.07 10.90
CA LEU A 194 32.40 -1.25 12.13
C LEU A 194 30.96 -0.78 12.38
N GLN A 195 30.27 -0.41 11.31
CA GLN A 195 28.89 0.08 11.34
C GLN A 195 27.97 -0.84 10.55
N SER A 196 26.77 -1.07 11.09
CA SER A 196 25.80 -2.03 10.57
C SER A 196 24.91 -1.44 9.47
N GLY A 197 24.75 -0.11 9.42
CA GLY A 197 23.90 0.56 8.44
C GLY A 197 22.45 0.05 8.50
N ALA A 198 21.90 -0.33 7.34
CA ALA A 198 20.52 -0.75 7.16
C ALA A 198 20.23 -2.22 7.54
N MET A 199 21.21 -2.97 8.05
CA MET A 199 21.08 -4.41 8.34
C MET A 199 19.84 -4.73 9.18
N ILE A 200 19.65 -4.04 10.31
CA ILE A 200 18.53 -4.32 11.22
C ILE A 200 17.20 -3.74 10.72
N MET A 201 17.24 -2.69 9.89
CA MET A 201 16.04 -2.19 9.24
C MET A 201 15.42 -3.25 8.32
N GLN A 202 16.24 -4.02 7.62
CA GLN A 202 15.76 -5.17 6.85
C GLN A 202 15.04 -6.21 7.72
N TYR A 203 15.56 -6.50 8.92
CA TYR A 203 14.94 -7.49 9.82
C TYR A 203 13.56 -7.02 10.27
N CYS A 204 13.44 -5.73 10.57
CA CYS A 204 12.16 -5.09 10.90
C CYS A 204 11.16 -5.22 9.74
N ALA A 205 11.58 -4.90 8.51
CA ALA A 205 10.73 -5.05 7.33
C ALA A 205 10.27 -6.50 7.12
N ALA A 206 11.21 -7.46 7.21
CA ALA A 206 10.91 -8.89 7.06
C ALA A 206 9.91 -9.40 8.13
N SER A 207 10.04 -8.93 9.37
CA SER A 207 9.11 -9.26 10.45
C SER A 207 7.69 -8.75 10.16
N LEU A 208 7.56 -7.48 9.75
CA LEU A 208 6.27 -6.86 9.43
C LEU A 208 5.59 -7.53 8.24
N VAL A 209 6.35 -7.87 7.19
CA VAL A 209 5.82 -8.64 6.05
C VAL A 209 5.36 -10.03 6.49
N SER A 210 6.11 -10.69 7.37
CA SER A 210 5.71 -12.00 7.89
C SER A 210 4.43 -11.94 8.72
N GLU A 211 4.26 -10.89 9.53
CA GLU A 211 3.04 -10.68 10.32
C GLU A 211 1.81 -10.41 9.44
N ASN A 212 1.98 -9.67 8.33
CA ASN A 212 0.90 -9.45 7.38
C ASN A 212 0.33 -10.77 6.80
N LYS A 213 1.14 -11.83 6.69
CA LYS A 213 0.70 -13.14 6.16
C LYS A 213 -0.35 -13.79 7.06
N THR A 214 -0.22 -13.65 8.37
CA THR A 214 -1.21 -14.22 9.30
C THR A 214 -2.47 -13.36 9.33
N LEU A 215 -2.31 -12.03 9.31
CA LEU A 215 -3.44 -11.08 9.26
C LEU A 215 -4.25 -11.19 7.97
N ALA A 216 -3.62 -11.57 6.86
CA ALA A 216 -4.26 -11.76 5.56
C ALA A 216 -5.19 -12.97 5.48
N HIS A 217 -5.21 -13.86 6.50
CA HIS A 217 -6.22 -14.91 6.58
C HIS A 217 -7.63 -14.29 6.54
N PRO A 218 -8.55 -14.80 5.69
CA PRO A 218 -9.86 -14.21 5.53
C PRO A 218 -10.68 -14.35 6.82
N ALA A 219 -11.26 -13.25 7.29
CA ALA A 219 -12.19 -13.26 8.42
C ALA A 219 -13.61 -13.65 7.96
N SER A 220 -13.95 -13.34 6.71
CA SER A 220 -15.29 -13.51 6.12
C SER A 220 -15.73 -14.95 5.89
N VAL A 221 -14.82 -15.92 6.05
CA VAL A 221 -15.11 -17.36 5.96
C VAL A 221 -15.45 -17.99 7.31
N ASP A 222 -15.36 -17.22 8.39
CA ASP A 222 -15.77 -17.65 9.72
C ASP A 222 -17.17 -17.12 10.08
N SER A 223 -17.91 -17.90 10.85
CA SER A 223 -19.23 -17.57 11.37
C SER A 223 -19.57 -18.45 12.56
N ILE A 224 -19.97 -17.84 13.68
CA ILE A 224 -20.35 -18.54 14.91
C ILE A 224 -21.78 -18.14 15.29
N PRO A 225 -22.73 -19.10 15.38
CA PRO A 225 -24.11 -18.83 15.75
C PRO A 225 -24.25 -18.14 17.11
N SER A 226 -25.17 -17.18 17.17
CA SER A 226 -25.46 -16.35 18.33
C SER A 226 -26.97 -16.35 18.63
N SER A 227 -27.36 -15.80 19.79
CA SER A 227 -28.76 -15.53 20.12
C SER A 227 -29.69 -16.75 19.96
N ALA A 228 -29.28 -17.89 20.54
CA ALA A 228 -30.00 -19.17 20.45
C ALA A 228 -30.27 -19.65 19.00
N ASN A 229 -29.30 -19.44 18.11
CA ASN A 229 -29.36 -19.72 16.66
C ASN A 229 -30.32 -18.83 15.87
N GLN A 230 -30.80 -17.71 16.44
CA GLN A 230 -31.54 -16.73 15.65
C GLN A 230 -30.61 -15.96 14.70
N GLU A 231 -29.35 -15.75 15.11
CA GLU A 231 -28.26 -15.23 14.29
C GLU A 231 -27.30 -16.40 13.99
N ASP A 232 -27.69 -17.27 13.08
CA ASP A 232 -26.97 -18.50 12.74
C ASP A 232 -25.84 -18.30 11.71
N HIS A 233 -25.82 -17.16 11.03
CA HIS A 233 -24.76 -16.77 10.10
C HIS A 233 -24.41 -15.28 10.23
N VAL A 234 -23.11 -14.97 10.27
CA VAL A 234 -22.57 -13.60 10.36
C VAL A 234 -21.36 -13.42 9.45
N SER A 235 -21.00 -12.16 9.13
CA SER A 235 -19.96 -11.87 8.14
C SER A 235 -18.55 -11.68 8.69
N MET A 236 -18.40 -11.43 9.99
CA MET A 236 -17.13 -11.04 10.62
C MET A 236 -16.46 -9.80 9.99
N GLY A 237 -17.21 -8.95 9.27
CA GLY A 237 -16.65 -7.84 8.49
C GLY A 237 -15.84 -6.82 9.30
N THR A 238 -16.24 -6.55 10.55
CA THR A 238 -15.49 -5.65 11.45
C THR A 238 -14.11 -6.20 11.81
N ILE A 239 -13.94 -7.53 11.93
CA ILE A 239 -12.63 -8.16 12.13
C ILE A 239 -11.78 -7.98 10.87
N GLY A 240 -12.39 -8.20 9.69
CA GLY A 240 -11.77 -7.91 8.39
C GLY A 240 -11.23 -6.48 8.31
N SER A 241 -12.06 -5.47 8.61
CA SER A 241 -11.65 -4.05 8.58
C SER A 241 -10.51 -3.74 9.57
N ARG A 242 -10.54 -4.34 10.77
CA ARG A 242 -9.47 -4.14 11.77
C ARG A 242 -8.14 -4.77 11.34
N HIS A 243 -8.18 -5.96 10.76
CA HIS A 243 -6.98 -6.60 10.22
C HIS A 243 -6.41 -5.82 9.03
N ALA A 244 -7.27 -5.29 8.15
CA ALA A 244 -6.85 -4.41 7.06
C ALA A 244 -6.09 -3.18 7.57
N HIS A 245 -6.61 -2.53 8.61
CA HIS A 245 -5.93 -1.42 9.26
C HIS A 245 -4.53 -1.80 9.74
N GLN A 246 -4.40 -2.92 10.46
CA GLN A 246 -3.10 -3.38 10.98
C GLN A 246 -2.10 -3.65 9.84
N ILE A 247 -2.55 -4.28 8.74
CA ILE A 247 -1.72 -4.51 7.55
C ILE A 247 -1.26 -3.19 6.93
N ILE A 248 -2.15 -2.20 6.78
CA ILE A 248 -1.81 -0.88 6.23
C ILE A 248 -0.74 -0.19 7.08
N GLN A 249 -0.86 -0.24 8.41
CA GLN A 249 0.16 0.31 9.33
C GLN A 249 1.52 -0.39 9.19
N ASN A 250 1.52 -1.72 9.01
CA ASN A 250 2.74 -2.48 8.78
C ASN A 250 3.36 -2.16 7.41
N VAL A 251 2.53 -2.07 6.37
CA VAL A 251 2.97 -1.76 4.99
C VAL A 251 3.60 -0.38 4.93
N ARG A 252 3.01 0.63 5.58
CA ARG A 252 3.60 1.98 5.64
C ARG A 252 5.01 1.97 6.22
N ARG A 253 5.26 1.18 7.27
CA ARG A 253 6.59 1.05 7.88
C ARG A 253 7.57 0.32 6.96
N VAL A 254 7.13 -0.72 6.24
CA VAL A 254 7.97 -1.40 5.25
C VAL A 254 8.35 -0.43 4.12
N LEU A 255 7.38 0.33 3.60
CA LEU A 255 7.63 1.35 2.57
C LEU A 255 8.54 2.48 3.08
N ALA A 256 8.39 2.90 4.34
CA ALA A 256 9.30 3.85 4.98
C ALA A 256 10.74 3.33 5.03
N ILE A 257 10.93 2.04 5.36
CA ILE A 257 12.26 1.41 5.34
C ILE A 257 12.82 1.36 3.91
N GLU A 258 12.00 1.01 2.91
CA GLU A 258 12.44 1.02 1.51
C GLU A 258 12.84 2.42 1.09
N LEU A 259 12.06 3.44 1.44
CA LEU A 259 12.37 4.84 1.16
C LEU A 259 13.73 5.24 1.76
N ILE A 260 13.97 4.96 3.05
CA ILE A 260 15.26 5.25 3.70
C ILE A 260 16.43 4.60 2.92
N CYS A 261 16.28 3.32 2.55
CA CYS A 261 17.31 2.60 1.81
C CYS A 261 17.50 3.16 0.39
N ALA A 262 16.41 3.48 -0.32
CA ALA A 262 16.44 4.00 -1.67
C ALA A 262 17.07 5.39 -1.74
N LEU A 263 16.73 6.29 -0.80
CA LEU A 263 17.36 7.61 -0.67
C LEU A 263 18.87 7.49 -0.49
N GLN A 264 19.32 6.56 0.35
CA GLN A 264 20.75 6.33 0.56
C GLN A 264 21.42 5.76 -0.70
N ALA A 265 20.76 4.85 -1.41
CA ALA A 265 21.28 4.25 -2.64
C ALA A 265 21.46 5.28 -3.76
N VAL A 266 20.48 6.16 -4.01
CA VAL A 266 20.62 7.21 -5.04
C VAL A 266 21.67 8.25 -4.66
N GLU A 267 21.89 8.49 -3.37
CA GLU A 267 22.98 9.35 -2.90
C GLU A 267 24.36 8.79 -3.28
N TYR A 268 24.57 7.47 -3.16
CA TYR A 268 25.79 6.81 -3.65
C TYR A 268 25.96 6.88 -5.17
N ARG A 269 24.88 7.02 -5.94
CA ARG A 269 24.93 7.11 -7.41
C ARG A 269 25.21 8.51 -7.95
N GLY A 270 24.92 9.52 -7.14
CA GLY A 270 24.94 10.93 -7.54
C GLY A 270 23.53 11.44 -7.78
N THR A 271 23.03 12.25 -6.86
CA THR A 271 21.65 12.76 -6.88
C THR A 271 21.39 13.77 -8.01
N GLU A 272 22.43 14.24 -8.71
CA GLU A 272 22.35 15.08 -9.89
C GLU A 272 21.94 14.32 -11.16
N LYS A 273 22.00 12.98 -11.12
CA LYS A 273 21.67 12.09 -12.23
C LYS A 273 20.24 11.56 -12.19
N MET A 274 19.51 11.88 -11.13
CA MET A 274 18.14 11.41 -10.94
C MET A 274 17.18 12.06 -11.93
N ALA A 275 16.07 11.38 -12.22
CA ALA A 275 14.94 11.98 -12.91
C ALA A 275 14.41 13.19 -12.12
N PRO A 276 13.84 14.21 -12.79
CA PRO A 276 13.31 15.40 -12.11
C PRO A 276 12.29 15.06 -11.02
N PHE A 277 11.34 14.16 -11.29
CA PHE A 277 10.33 13.76 -10.31
C PHE A 277 10.93 13.09 -9.07
N THR A 278 11.79 12.08 -9.27
CA THR A 278 12.42 11.39 -8.14
C THR A 278 13.40 12.28 -7.39
N LYS A 279 14.01 13.27 -8.05
CA LYS A 279 14.84 14.29 -7.42
C LYS A 279 14.05 15.22 -6.49
N ASP A 280 12.88 15.67 -6.92
CA ASP A 280 11.97 16.44 -6.07
C ASP A 280 11.54 15.61 -4.86
N PHE A 281 11.13 14.36 -5.09
CA PHE A 281 10.70 13.45 -4.03
C PHE A 281 11.83 13.15 -3.04
N TYR A 282 13.06 12.93 -3.53
CA TYR A 282 14.26 12.81 -2.72
C TYR A 282 14.49 14.05 -1.85
N THR A 283 14.34 15.24 -2.44
CA THR A 283 14.59 16.51 -1.74
C THR A 283 13.59 16.73 -0.60
N GLU A 284 12.30 16.46 -0.84
CA GLU A 284 11.28 16.54 0.22
C GLU A 284 11.50 15.49 1.31
N ALA A 285 11.75 14.23 0.91
CA ALA A 285 11.97 13.16 1.87
C ALA A 285 13.22 13.40 2.74
N ARG A 286 14.29 13.98 2.17
CA ARG A 286 15.53 14.32 2.90
C ARG A 286 15.36 15.43 3.94
N LYS A 287 14.29 16.23 3.89
CA LYS A 287 13.96 17.17 4.97
C LYS A 287 13.57 16.44 6.27
N ILE A 288 13.08 15.21 6.15
CA ILE A 288 12.59 14.38 7.25
C ILE A 288 13.56 13.24 7.58
N ILE A 289 14.23 12.69 6.57
CA ILE A 289 15.04 11.46 6.65
C ILE A 289 16.53 11.78 6.40
N PRO A 290 17.36 11.92 7.46
CA PRO A 290 18.78 12.21 7.30
C PRO A 290 19.56 11.10 6.60
N SER A 291 20.65 11.44 5.92
CA SER A 291 21.57 10.45 5.32
C SER A 291 22.19 9.54 6.38
N ILE A 292 22.49 8.30 5.98
CA ILE A 292 23.14 7.28 6.84
C ILE A 292 24.65 7.55 6.85
N THR A 293 25.08 8.56 7.61
CA THR A 293 26.50 8.90 7.79
C THR A 293 27.15 8.16 8.95
N GLN A 294 26.34 7.72 9.91
CA GLN A 294 26.74 6.83 10.98
C GLN A 294 25.56 6.01 11.53
N ASP A 295 25.86 4.89 12.20
CA ASP A 295 24.88 4.12 12.98
C ASP A 295 24.19 5.01 14.03
N ARG A 296 22.87 4.88 14.11
CA ARG A 296 22.01 5.60 15.05
C ARG A 296 20.73 4.81 15.31
N VAL A 297 19.86 5.36 16.14
CA VAL A 297 18.56 4.75 16.45
C VAL A 297 17.60 4.92 15.25
N PHE A 298 17.72 4.04 14.26
CA PHE A 298 16.93 4.09 13.02
C PHE A 298 15.43 3.93 13.22
N ALA A 299 14.96 3.40 14.37
CA ALA A 299 13.53 3.35 14.68
C ALA A 299 12.86 4.75 14.62
N LYS A 300 13.60 5.81 14.99
CA LYS A 300 13.11 7.19 14.89
C LYS A 300 12.93 7.64 13.45
N ASP A 301 13.86 7.26 12.58
CA ASP A 301 13.82 7.59 11.16
C ASP A 301 12.68 6.84 10.47
N ILE A 302 12.47 5.56 10.82
CA ILE A 302 11.36 4.74 10.29
C ILE A 302 10.00 5.36 10.66
N GLU A 303 9.79 5.71 11.93
CA GLU A 303 8.51 6.32 12.34
C GLU A 303 8.34 7.73 11.77
N ALA A 304 9.41 8.54 11.66
CA ALA A 304 9.33 9.85 11.00
C ALA A 304 8.96 9.74 9.52
N ALA A 305 9.57 8.80 8.80
CA ALA A 305 9.25 8.51 7.41
C ALA A 305 7.82 7.97 7.26
N ALA A 306 7.39 7.07 8.15
CA ALA A 306 6.03 6.54 8.14
C ALA A 306 5.00 7.65 8.42
N SER A 307 5.21 8.51 9.41
CA SER A 307 4.31 9.65 9.66
C SER A 307 4.27 10.61 8.48
N TRP A 308 5.42 10.91 7.87
CA TRP A 308 5.47 11.78 6.70
C TRP A 308 4.72 11.19 5.50
N LEU A 309 4.81 9.89 5.25
CA LEU A 309 4.03 9.20 4.22
C LEU A 309 2.51 9.27 4.49
N LEU A 310 2.08 9.28 5.75
CA LEU A 310 0.68 9.46 6.09
C LEU A 310 0.21 10.91 5.86
N GLU A 311 1.05 11.89 6.20
CA GLU A 311 0.68 13.31 6.25
C GLU A 311 0.88 14.06 4.92
N ILE A 312 1.75 13.58 4.03
CA ILE A 312 2.02 14.27 2.76
C ILE A 312 0.78 14.33 1.88
N ASP A 313 0.44 15.53 1.41
CA ASP A 313 -0.56 15.72 0.35
C ASP A 313 -0.01 15.19 -0.98
N TRP A 314 -0.24 13.90 -1.18
CA TRP A 314 0.29 13.18 -2.32
C TRP A 314 -0.28 13.66 -3.65
N ASN A 315 -1.55 14.07 -3.67
CA ASN A 315 -2.19 14.57 -4.88
C ASN A 315 -1.55 15.88 -5.32
N SER A 316 -1.35 16.82 -4.38
CA SER A 316 -0.65 18.07 -4.65
C SER A 316 0.79 17.82 -5.14
N PHE A 317 1.50 16.89 -4.50
CA PHE A 317 2.87 16.52 -4.88
C PHE A 317 2.95 15.97 -6.32
N ILE A 318 2.10 14.99 -6.68
CA ILE A 318 2.10 14.42 -8.04
C ILE A 318 1.72 15.46 -9.09
N HIS A 319 0.68 16.28 -8.85
CA HIS A 319 0.24 17.27 -9.84
C HIS A 319 1.29 18.36 -10.09
N GLY A 320 2.11 18.69 -9.10
CA GLY A 320 3.20 19.65 -9.24
C GLY A 320 4.46 19.10 -9.91
N SER A 321 4.79 17.82 -9.70
CA SER A 321 6.10 17.27 -10.07
C SER A 321 6.08 16.19 -11.16
N LEU A 322 4.96 15.51 -11.42
CA LEU A 322 4.94 14.42 -12.40
C LEU A 322 4.75 14.97 -13.83
N PRO A 323 5.70 14.74 -14.76
CA PRO A 323 5.61 15.31 -16.10
C PRO A 323 4.31 14.90 -16.80
N THR A 324 3.53 15.84 -17.33
CA THR A 324 2.42 15.55 -18.25
C THR A 324 3.03 15.20 -19.60
N THR A 325 2.96 13.93 -19.98
CA THR A 325 3.35 13.33 -21.29
C THR A 325 4.18 14.20 -22.23
#